data_AF-A0A6V7UCL9-F1
#
_entry.id   AF-A0A6V7UCL9-F1
#
_cell.length_a   1.000
_cell.length_b   1.000
_cell.length_c   1.000
_cell.angle_alpha   90.00
_cell.angle_beta   90.00
_cell.angle_gamma   90.00
#
_symmetry.space_group_name_H-M   'P 1'
#
loop_
_entity.id
_entity.type
_entity.pdbx_description
1 polymer ?
#
loop_
_entity_poly.entity_id
_entity_poly.type
_entity_poly.pdbx_seq_one_letter_code
_entity_poly.pdbx_strand_id
1 'polypeptide(L)'
;MDCSFLRLAPIKVEIVRYDPLAVIFRNVIGDEEIEIMQNIALKRLMIARVQNAATGEAMLSKYRISKKFGLKYKFIFSILKCLA
;
A
#
# COMPACT_ATOMS: atom_id res chain seq x y z
N MET A 1 -4.17 -15.91 21.66
CA MET A 1 -5.50 -16.12 21.03
C MET A 1 -5.49 -15.35 19.74
N ASP A 2 -5.44 -16.04 18.61
CA ASP A 2 -5.43 -15.40 17.29
C ASP A 2 -6.87 -15.01 16.95
N CYS A 3 -7.16 -13.70 17.02
CA CYS A 3 -8.49 -13.18 16.73
C CYS A 3 -8.66 -13.03 15.21
N SER A 4 -9.71 -13.62 14.64
CA SER A 4 -10.06 -13.51 13.20
C SER A 4 -10.45 -12.10 12.75
N PHE A 5 -10.58 -11.15 13.69
CA PHE A 5 -10.93 -9.76 13.44
C PHE A 5 -10.04 -8.82 14.26
N LEU A 6 -9.71 -7.67 13.67
CA LEU A 6 -9.02 -6.60 14.39
C LEU A 6 -9.95 -5.98 15.46
N ARG A 7 -9.35 -5.47 16.54
CA ARG A 7 -10.11 -4.88 17.67
C ARG A 7 -10.68 -3.50 17.36
N LEU A 8 -10.03 -2.75 16.46
CA LEU A 8 -10.34 -1.35 16.16
C LEU A 8 -11.33 -1.19 15.01
N ALA A 9 -11.24 -2.08 14.03
CA ALA A 9 -12.18 -2.19 12.93
C ALA A 9 -12.47 -3.68 12.69
N PRO A 10 -13.72 -4.07 12.39
CA PRO A 10 -14.06 -5.47 12.14
C PRO A 10 -13.62 -5.92 10.75
N ILE A 11 -12.32 -5.84 10.47
CA ILE A 11 -11.70 -6.32 9.24
C ILE A 11 -11.39 -7.80 9.43
N LYS A 12 -11.79 -8.63 8.48
CA LYS A 12 -11.49 -10.06 8.50
C LYS A 12 -9.99 -10.29 8.26
N VAL A 13 -9.37 -11.03 9.17
CA VAL A 13 -7.94 -11.32 9.19
C VAL A 13 -7.72 -12.81 8.97
N GLU A 14 -6.80 -13.16 8.08
CA GLU A 14 -6.41 -14.54 7.81
C GLU A 14 -4.89 -14.70 7.91
N ILE A 15 -4.44 -15.58 8.80
CA ILE A 15 -3.03 -15.91 8.96
C ILE A 15 -2.67 -16.98 7.92
N VAL A 16 -1.71 -16.67 7.05
CA VAL A 16 -1.24 -17.57 5.97
C VAL A 16 0.03 -18.31 6.39
N ARG A 17 0.88 -17.66 7.18
CA ARG A 17 2.15 -18.21 7.65
C ARG A 17 2.49 -17.61 9.01
N TYR A 18 3.05 -18.41 9.92
CA TYR A 18 3.44 -17.94 11.25
C TYR A 18 4.89 -17.45 11.32
N ASP A 19 5.80 -18.03 10.53
CA ASP A 19 7.22 -17.66 10.51
C ASP A 19 7.81 -17.62 9.09
N PRO A 20 8.03 -16.42 8.48
CA PRO A 20 7.64 -15.12 9.02
C PRO A 20 6.11 -14.95 9.02
N LEU A 21 5.60 -14.14 9.95
CA LEU A 21 4.18 -13.86 10.07
C LEU A 21 3.66 -13.18 8.80
N ALA A 22 2.79 -13.87 8.07
CA ALA A 22 2.12 -13.36 6.88
C ALA A 22 0.61 -13.39 7.11
N VAL A 23 -0.02 -12.23 6.97
CA VAL A 23 -1.44 -12.02 7.29
C VAL A 23 -2.13 -11.33 6.11
N ILE A 24 -3.28 -11.84 5.72
CA ILE A 24 -4.16 -11.24 4.70
C ILE A 24 -5.31 -10.52 5.41
N PHE A 25 -5.48 -9.25 5.08
CA PHE A 25 -6.65 -8.47 5.47
C PHE A 25 -7.62 -8.44 4.30
N ARG A 26 -8.84 -8.95 4.50
CA ARG A 26 -9.86 -8.97 3.44
C ARG A 26 -10.74 -7.72 3.50
N ASN A 27 -11.10 -7.22 2.32
CA ASN A 27 -12.05 -6.12 2.13
C ASN A 27 -11.70 -4.86 2.95
N VAL A 28 -10.42 -4.50 2.97
CA VAL A 28 -9.92 -3.30 3.69
C VAL A 28 -10.30 -2.01 2.97
N ILE A 29 -10.40 -2.05 1.64
CA ILE A 29 -10.67 -0.90 0.78
C ILE A 29 -11.89 -1.26 -0.07
N GLY A 30 -12.88 -0.37 -0.15
CA GLY A 30 -14.08 -0.57 -0.97
C GLY A 30 -13.81 -0.36 -2.47
N ASP A 31 -14.67 -0.90 -3.33
CA ASP A 31 -14.51 -0.80 -4.79
C ASP A 31 -14.52 0.66 -5.30
N GLU A 32 -15.36 1.51 -4.72
CA GLU A 32 -15.42 2.95 -5.05
C GLU A 32 -14.11 3.67 -4.70
N GLU A 33 -13.53 3.37 -3.53
CA GLU A 33 -12.26 3.95 -3.10
C GLU A 33 -11.10 3.49 -3.99
N ILE A 34 -11.14 2.22 -4.43
CA ILE A 34 -10.19 1.66 -5.39
C ILE A 34 -10.29 2.43 -6.71
N GLU A 35 -11.50 2.66 -7.23
CA GLU A 35 -11.72 3.38 -8.48
C GLU A 35 -11.21 4.83 -8.40
N ILE A 36 -11.54 5.54 -7.32
CA ILE A 36 -11.03 6.90 -7.07
C ILE A 36 -9.50 6.92 -7.06
N MET A 37 -8.88 5.96 -6.35
CA MET A 37 -7.43 5.88 -6.26
C MET A 37 -6.78 5.58 -7.61
N GLN A 38 -7.36 4.67 -8.41
CA GLN A 38 -6.90 4.38 -9.77
C GLN A 38 -6.99 5.61 -10.67
N ASN A 39 -8.11 6.33 -10.65
CA ASN A 39 -8.32 7.54 -11.45
C ASN A 39 -7.32 8.67 -11.12
N ILE A 40 -6.97 8.81 -9.84
CA ILE A 40 -5.93 9.77 -9.40
C ILE A 40 -4.54 9.29 -9.80
N ALA A 41 -4.25 7.99 -9.61
CA ALA A 41 -2.94 7.42 -9.90
C ALA A 41 -2.62 7.50 -11.39
N LEU A 42 -3.51 7.04 -12.27
CA LEU A 42 -3.30 6.96 -13.72
C LEU A 42 -2.82 8.28 -14.34
N LYS A 43 -3.29 9.42 -13.82
CA LYS A 43 -2.93 10.75 -14.29
C LYS A 43 -1.52 11.20 -13.88
N ARG A 44 -0.90 10.56 -12.88
CA ARG A 44 0.33 11.03 -12.22
C ARG A 44 1.43 9.97 -12.10
N LEU A 45 1.23 8.80 -12.69
CA LEU A 45 2.19 7.70 -12.67
C LEU A 45 3.48 8.06 -13.41
N MET A 46 4.61 7.92 -12.71
CA MET A 46 5.96 8.05 -13.29
C MET A 46 6.72 6.74 -13.11
N ILE A 47 7.67 6.43 -14.00
CA ILE A 47 8.52 5.23 -13.85
C ILE A 47 9.25 5.30 -12.50
N ALA A 48 9.28 4.18 -11.77
CA ALA A 48 9.99 4.11 -10.51
C ALA A 48 11.51 4.26 -10.73
N ARG A 49 12.08 5.33 -10.16
CA ARG A 49 13.53 5.55 -10.09
C ARG A 49 14.06 5.12 -8.73
N VAL A 50 15.29 4.61 -8.72
CA VAL A 50 16.05 4.21 -7.53
C VAL A 50 17.18 5.20 -7.35
N GLN A 51 17.46 5.56 -6.10
CA GLN A 51 18.58 6.43 -5.79
C GLN A 51 19.88 5.62 -5.89
N ASN A 52 20.84 6.11 -6.68
CA ASN A 52 22.16 5.50 -6.75
C ASN A 52 22.90 5.77 -5.42
N ALA A 53 23.40 4.71 -4.78
CA ALA A 53 24.10 4.82 -3.50
C ALA A 53 25.41 5.61 -3.59
N ALA A 54 26.08 5.59 -4.75
CA ALA A 54 27.36 6.27 -4.95
C ALA A 54 27.21 7.74 -5.35
N THR A 55 26.24 8.06 -6.22
CA THR A 55 26.08 9.43 -6.75
C THR A 55 24.91 10.20 -6.13
N GLY A 56 24.00 9.52 -5.41
CA GLY A 56 22.80 10.12 -4.85
C GLY A 56 21.72 10.48 -5.87
N GLU A 57 21.98 10.28 -7.16
CA GLU A 57 21.05 10.64 -8.25
C GLU A 57 19.97 9.59 -8.47
N ALA A 58 18.81 10.02 -8.96
CA ALA A 58 17.69 9.14 -9.28
C ALA A 58 17.90 8.48 -10.65
N MET A 59 18.24 7.20 -10.65
CA MET A 59 18.48 6.41 -11.87
C MET A 59 17.37 5.40 -12.12
N LEU A 60 17.27 4.93 -13.37
CA LEU A 60 16.38 3.83 -13.73
C LEU A 60 16.97 2.51 -13.21
N SER A 61 16.17 1.74 -12.50
CA SER A 61 16.60 0.43 -12.00
C SER A 61 16.37 -0.67 -13.04
N LYS A 62 17.26 -1.66 -13.08
CA LYS A 62 17.10 -2.83 -13.96
C LYS A 62 16.08 -3.85 -13.43
N TYR A 63 15.79 -3.86 -12.12
CA TYR A 63 14.96 -4.88 -11.47
C TYR A 63 13.50 -4.45 -11.23
N ARG A 64 13.17 -3.16 -11.32
CA ARG A 64 11.81 -2.63 -11.13
C ARG A 64 11.38 -1.78 -12.31
N ILE A 65 10.36 -2.26 -13.04
CA ILE A 65 9.75 -1.61 -14.22
C ILE A 65 8.37 -1.01 -13.94
N SER A 66 7.87 -1.12 -12.70
CA SER A 66 6.59 -0.55 -12.30
C SER A 66 6.59 0.99 -12.36
N LYS A 67 5.43 1.59 -12.66
CA LYS A 67 5.20 3.02 -12.44
C LYS A 67 4.69 3.28 -11.01
N LYS A 68 5.02 4.44 -10.43
CA LYS A 68 4.60 4.86 -9.09
C LYS A 68 4.13 6.31 -9.09
N PHE A 69 3.26 6.64 -8.14
CA PHE A 69 2.87 8.01 -7.80
C PHE A 69 2.85 8.13 -6.27
N GLY A 70 3.33 9.25 -5.74
CA GLY A 70 3.34 9.54 -4.30
C GLY A 70 2.14 10.38 -3.89
N LEU A 71 1.28 9.85 -3.01
CA LEU A 71 0.20 10.61 -2.39
C LEU A 71 0.73 11.42 -1.20
N LYS A 72 0.33 12.68 -1.08
CA LYS A 72 0.63 13.49 0.11
C LYS A 72 -0.39 13.17 1.23
N TYR A 73 0.09 13.18 2.47
CA TYR A 73 -0.55 12.68 3.69
C TYR A 73 -2.02 13.08 3.96
N LYS A 74 -2.55 14.15 3.36
CA LYS A 74 -3.94 14.59 3.59
C LYS A 74 -5.01 13.62 3.09
N PHE A 75 -4.69 12.72 2.15
CA PHE A 75 -5.69 11.80 1.56
C PHE A 75 -5.82 10.47 2.31
N ILE A 76 -4.81 10.08 3.09
CA ILE A 76 -4.69 8.73 3.68
C ILE A 76 -5.47 8.59 5.00
N PHE A 77 -5.93 9.70 5.58
CA PHE A 77 -6.57 9.72 6.91
C PHE A 77 -7.90 8.96 7.00
N SER A 78 -8.57 8.66 5.88
CA SER A 78 -9.78 7.82 5.91
C SER A 78 -9.44 6.34 6.11
N ILE A 79 -8.44 5.83 5.38
CA ILE A 79 -8.06 4.41 5.38
C ILE A 79 -7.25 4.04 6.64
N LEU A 80 -6.37 4.93 7.11
CA LEU A 80 -5.48 4.64 8.25
C LEU A 80 -6.13 4.82 9.63
N LYS A 81 -7.33 5.42 9.72
CA LYS A 81 -8.04 5.57 11.01
C LYS A 81 -8.53 4.24 11.59
N CYS A 82 -8.60 3.19 10.78
CA CYS A 82 -9.04 1.86 11.22
C CYS A 82 -7.91 1.01 11.86
N LEU A 83 -6.66 1.48 11.84
CA LEU A 83 -5.47 0.71 12.23
C LEU A 83 -4.79 1.17 13.53
N ALA A 84 -5.31 2.17 14.24
CA ALA A 84 -4.74 2.72 15.48
C ALA A 84 -5.70 2.60 16.67
#